data_AF-A0A1J1JP71-F1
#
_entry.id   AF-A0A1J1JP71-F1
#
_cell.length_a   1.000
_cell.length_b   1.000
_cell.length_c   1.000
_cell.angle_alpha   90.00
_cell.angle_beta   90.00
_cell.angle_gamma   90.00
#
_symmetry.space_group_name_H-M   'P 1'
#
loop_
_entity.id
_entity.type
_entity.pdbx_description
1 polymer ?
#
loop_
_entity_poly.entity_id
_entity_poly.type
_entity_poly.pdbx_seq_one_letter_code
_entity_poly.pdbx_strand_id
1 'polypeptide(L)'
;MGSWKTFKPGDHVIPLYILECRKCQYCLSFKTNLCQAIRGTQGKGLMPDGSSRFSKNGQMIHHYMGTSTFSNYTVLPEIALAKI
;
A
#
# COMPACT_ATOMS: atom_id res chain seq x y z
N MET A 1 -13.86 -12.48 11.65
CA MET A 1 -12.56 -13.14 11.40
C MET A 1 -11.45 -12.09 11.42
N GLY A 2 -10.74 -11.99 12.56
CA GLY A 2 -9.43 -11.35 12.71
C GLY A 2 -9.34 -9.82 12.58
N SER A 3 -9.87 -9.07 13.55
CA SER A 3 -9.49 -7.67 13.78
C SER A 3 -8.14 -7.60 14.50
N TRP A 4 -7.05 -7.94 13.81
CA TRP A 4 -5.70 -7.72 14.31
C TRP A 4 -5.14 -6.50 13.59
N LYS A 5 -4.99 -5.38 14.29
CA LYS A 5 -4.12 -4.29 13.80
C LYS A 5 -2.71 -4.86 13.76
N THR A 6 -2.18 -5.08 12.56
CA THR A 6 -0.88 -5.76 12.38
C THR A 6 0.30 -4.84 12.77
N PHE A 7 0.03 -3.53 12.84
CA PHE A 7 1.02 -2.48 13.14
C PHE A 7 0.58 -1.60 14.32
N LYS A 8 1.57 -1.10 15.04
CA LYS A 8 1.46 -0.09 16.09
C LYS A 8 2.56 0.97 15.92
N PRO A 9 2.38 2.18 16.47
CA PRO A 9 3.44 3.19 16.49
C PRO A 9 4.73 2.62 17.10
N GLY A 10 5.87 2.97 16.50
CA GLY A 10 7.20 2.49 16.90
C GLY A 10 7.65 1.19 16.22
N ASP A 11 6.79 0.49 15.49
CA ASP A 11 7.20 -0.65 14.69
C ASP A 11 8.11 -0.21 13.53
N HIS A 12 9.22 -0.93 13.32
CA HIS A 12 10.07 -0.75 12.15
C HIS A 12 9.45 -1.50 10.96
N VAL A 13 9.35 -0.83 9.81
CA VAL A 13 8.60 -1.34 8.66
C VAL A 13 9.26 -1.04 7.32
N ILE A 14 8.99 -1.89 6.34
CA ILE A 14 9.35 -1.70 4.94
C ILE A 14 8.06 -1.58 4.09
N PRO A 15 7.91 -0.50 3.29
CA PRO A 15 6.88 -0.40 2.25
C PRO A 15 7.03 -1.44 1.13
N LEU A 16 5.92 -2.01 0.68
CA LEU A 16 5.86 -3.02 -0.37
C LEU A 16 5.15 -2.48 -1.61
N TYR A 17 5.83 -2.46 -2.76
CA TYR A 17 5.18 -2.10 -4.03
C TYR A 17 4.34 -3.25 -4.60
N ILE A 18 4.68 -4.50 -4.28
CA ILE A 18 3.85 -5.67 -4.50
C ILE A 18 3.24 -6.06 -3.15
N LEU A 19 1.93 -6.03 -3.11
CA LEU A 19 1.15 -6.11 -1.89
C LEU A 19 0.90 -7.56 -1.49
N GLU A 20 0.45 -7.79 -0.26
CA GLU A 20 0.03 -9.12 0.19
C GLU A 20 -1.30 -9.06 0.94
N CYS A 21 -2.42 -9.16 0.21
CA CYS A 21 -3.74 -9.08 0.84
C CYS A 21 -4.21 -10.38 1.50
N ARG A 22 -3.54 -11.51 1.22
CA ARG A 22 -3.84 -12.86 1.73
C ARG A 22 -5.27 -13.37 1.51
N LYS A 23 -6.02 -12.74 0.60
CA LYS A 23 -7.44 -13.02 0.36
C LYS A 23 -7.80 -13.16 -1.13
N CYS A 24 -7.03 -12.57 -2.04
CA CYS A 24 -7.29 -12.68 -3.47
C CYS A 24 -6.74 -13.99 -4.04
N GLN A 25 -7.29 -14.44 -5.17
CA GLN A 25 -6.87 -15.67 -5.86
C GLN A 25 -5.37 -15.74 -6.12
N TYR A 26 -4.72 -14.60 -6.40
CA TYR A 26 -3.29 -14.53 -6.67
C TYR A 26 -2.46 -14.82 -5.41
N CYS A 27 -2.78 -14.18 -4.28
CA CYS A 27 -2.12 -14.45 -2.99
C CYS A 27 -2.35 -15.88 -2.50
N LEU A 28 -3.50 -16.49 -2.83
CA LEU A 28 -3.83 -17.85 -2.42
C LEU A 28 -3.32 -18.92 -3.39
N SER A 29 -2.75 -18.53 -4.53
CA SER A 29 -2.40 -19.47 -5.61
C SER A 29 -1.13 -20.30 -5.36
N PHE A 30 -0.24 -19.84 -4.46
CA PHE A 30 1.13 -20.36 -4.28
C PHE A 30 2.01 -20.37 -5.56
N LYS A 31 1.57 -19.74 -6.65
CA LYS A 31 2.29 -19.69 -7.93
C LYS A 31 2.78 -18.30 -8.30
N THR A 32 2.29 -17.26 -7.61
CA THR A 32 2.64 -15.87 -7.88
C THR A 32 2.57 -15.04 -6.60
N ASN A 33 3.34 -13.95 -6.57
CA ASN A 33 3.26 -12.90 -5.55
C ASN A 33 2.49 -11.66 -6.03
N LEU A 34 2.00 -11.63 -7.28
CA LEU A 34 1.41 -10.45 -7.92
C LEU A 34 -0.03 -10.17 -7.46
N CYS A 35 -0.19 -9.74 -6.22
CA CYS A 35 -1.49 -9.37 -5.65
C CYS A 35 -2.23 -8.34 -6.52
N GLN A 36 -3.52 -8.58 -6.76
CA GLN A 36 -4.37 -7.73 -7.60
C GLN A 36 -5.29 -6.79 -6.80
N ALA A 37 -5.28 -6.85 -5.46
CA ALA A 37 -6.30 -6.24 -4.60
C ALA A 37 -6.54 -4.74 -4.86
N ILE A 38 -5.50 -3.96 -5.13
CA ILE A 38 -5.59 -2.52 -5.39
C ILE A 38 -4.78 -2.10 -6.62
N ARG A 39 -4.46 -3.04 -7.50
CA ARG A 39 -3.57 -2.79 -8.65
C ARG A 39 -4.12 -1.69 -9.57
N GLY A 40 -5.45 -1.61 -9.71
CA GLY A 40 -6.13 -0.63 -10.56
C GLY A 40 -5.99 0.82 -10.10
N THR A 41 -5.97 1.10 -8.79
CA THR A 41 -5.75 2.45 -8.25
C THR A 41 -4.26 2.75 -8.09
N GLN A 42 -3.47 1.76 -7.68
CA GLN A 42 -2.01 1.88 -7.57
C GLN A 42 -1.37 2.27 -8.91
N GLY A 43 -1.82 1.66 -10.03
CA GLY A 43 -1.34 2.01 -11.37
C GLY A 43 -1.71 3.42 -11.83
N LYS A 44 -2.72 4.05 -11.21
CA LYS A 44 -3.12 5.45 -11.43
C LYS A 44 -2.44 6.42 -10.45
N GLY A 45 -1.58 5.92 -9.56
CA GLY A 45 -0.94 6.71 -8.51
C GLY A 45 -1.91 7.21 -7.44
N LEU A 46 -2.95 6.43 -7.13
CA LEU A 46 -4.01 6.78 -6.19
C LEU A 46 -4.16 5.72 -5.08
N MET A 47 -4.68 6.14 -3.94
CA MET A 47 -5.08 5.26 -2.85
C MET A 47 -6.30 4.40 -3.24
N PRO A 48 -6.64 3.35 -2.48
CA PRO A 48 -7.81 2.51 -2.77
C PRO A 48 -9.14 3.27 -2.83
N ASP A 49 -9.24 4.41 -2.16
CA ASP A 49 -10.39 5.32 -2.18
C ASP A 49 -10.40 6.29 -3.38
N GLY A 50 -9.43 6.19 -4.30
CA GLY A 50 -9.32 7.03 -5.49
C GLY A 50 -8.71 8.42 -5.24
N SER A 51 -8.25 8.71 -4.03
CA SER A 51 -7.64 10.01 -3.69
C SER A 51 -6.12 9.92 -3.53
N SER A 52 -5.46 11.08 -3.39
CA SER A 52 -4.05 11.17 -2.97
C SER A 52 -3.93 11.55 -1.50
N ARG A 53 -2.77 11.29 -0.91
CA ARG A 53 -2.36 11.79 0.42
C ARG A 53 -1.31 12.88 0.32
N PHE A 54 -0.89 13.21 -0.90
CA PHE A 54 0.09 14.24 -1.19
C PHE A 54 -0.53 15.40 -1.93
N SER A 55 -0.23 16.59 -1.46
CA SER A 55 -0.49 17.84 -2.16
C SER A 55 0.64 18.82 -1.88
N LYS A 56 0.85 19.76 -2.79
CA LYS A 56 1.77 20.88 -2.61
C LYS A 56 1.18 22.10 -3.29
N ASN A 57 1.10 23.21 -2.56
CA ASN A 57 0.54 24.47 -3.08
C ASN A 57 -0.87 24.31 -3.68
N GLY A 58 -1.73 23.51 -3.04
CA GLY A 58 -3.09 23.24 -3.52
C GLY A 58 -3.17 22.28 -4.71
N GLN A 59 -2.05 21.81 -5.26
CA GLN A 59 -2.02 20.84 -6.35
C GLN A 59 -1.83 19.42 -5.81
N MET A 60 -2.65 18.49 -6.31
CA MET A 60 -2.52 17.07 -6.00
C MET A 60 -1.22 16.50 -6.56
N ILE A 61 -0.52 15.68 -5.78
CA ILE A 61 0.64 14.91 -6.23
C ILE A 61 0.26 13.43 -6.23
N HIS A 62 0.60 12.69 -7.28
CA HIS A 62 0.35 11.26 -7.35
C HIS A 62 1.27 10.46 -6.43
N HIS A 63 0.78 9.32 -5.96
CA HIS A 63 1.63 8.31 -5.35
C HIS A 63 2.47 7.60 -6.41
N TYR A 64 3.70 7.23 -6.07
CA TYR A 64 4.56 6.43 -6.94
C TYR A 64 4.64 4.99 -6.44
N MET A 65 4.30 4.04 -7.31
CA MET A 65 4.29 2.60 -7.04
C MET A 65 3.56 2.17 -5.75
N GLY A 66 2.69 3.01 -5.21
CA GLY A 66 2.01 2.77 -3.94
C GLY A 66 2.94 2.77 -2.72
N THR A 67 4.10 3.44 -2.77
CA THR A 67 5.03 3.57 -1.64
C THR A 67 5.45 5.02 -1.39
N SER A 68 5.83 5.76 -2.44
CA SER A 68 6.18 7.20 -2.37
C SER A 68 7.26 7.51 -1.32
N THR A 69 8.36 6.77 -1.32
CA THR A 69 9.41 6.80 -0.28
C THR A 69 10.36 7.99 -0.34
N PHE A 70 10.23 8.88 -1.33
CA PHE A 70 10.98 10.14 -1.41
C PHE A 70 10.24 11.28 -0.68
N SER A 71 9.67 10.96 0.47
CA SER A 71 9.02 11.87 1.40
C SER A 71 9.37 11.43 2.83
N ASN A 72 9.56 12.38 3.74
CA ASN A 72 9.82 12.08 5.16
C ASN A 72 8.67 11.28 5.80
N TYR A 73 7.45 11.42 5.26
CA TYR A 73 6.28 10.66 5.69
C TYR A 73 5.47 10.21 4.47
N THR A 74 4.92 9.00 4.54
CA THR A 74 4.02 8.45 3.53
C THR A 74 2.85 7.74 4.20
N VAL A 75 1.74 7.60 3.48
CA VAL A 75 0.52 6.95 3.97
C VAL A 75 0.18 5.81 3.03
N LEU A 76 0.11 4.60 3.58
CA LEU A 76 0.02 3.36 2.82
C LEU A 76 -1.12 2.47 3.33
N PRO A 77 -1.71 1.63 2.47
CA PRO A 77 -2.60 0.56 2.91
C PRO A 77 -1.85 -0.43 3.82
N GLU A 78 -2.54 -1.03 4.79
CA GLU A 78 -1.94 -2.02 5.71
C GLU A 78 -1.30 -3.20 4.96
N ILE A 79 -1.93 -3.64 3.85
CA ILE A 79 -1.46 -4.73 2.98
C ILE A 79 -0.20 -4.36 2.15
N ALA A 80 0.29 -3.13 2.28
CA ALA A 80 1.46 -2.58 1.60
C ALA A 80 2.66 -2.39 2.54
N LEU A 81 2.62 -2.96 3.75
CA LEU A 81 3.67 -2.84 4.76
C LEU A 81 4.10 -4.22 5.26
N ALA A 82 5.39 -4.36 5.54
CA ALA A 82 5.95 -5.49 6.29
C ALA A 82 6.68 -4.96 7.52
N LYS A 83 6.46 -5.59 8.68
CA LYS A 83 7.22 -5.33 9.91
C LYS A 83 8.55 -6.07 9.88
N ILE A 84 9.61 -5.44 10.39
CA ILE A 84 10.96 -6.02 10.53
C ILE A 84 11.52 -5.82 11.95
#